data_AF-A0A7L4Y173-F1
#
_entry.id   AF-A0A7L4Y173-F1
#
_cell.length_a   1.000
_cell.length_b   1.000
_cell.length_c   1.000
_cell.angle_alpha   90.00
_cell.angle_beta   90.00
_cell.angle_gamma   90.00
#
_symmetry.space_group_name_H-M   'P 1'
#
loop_
_entity.id
_entity.type
_entity.pdbx_description
1 polymer ?
#
loop_
_entity_poly.entity_id
_entity_poly.type
_entity_poly.pdbx_seq_one_letter_code
_entity_poly.pdbx_strand_id
1 'polypeptide(L)'
;MRRKGVLRKLVVDDTVWLWGRRHRHPDCRETLSLRRADTPHAQLRLVFRSGEGRAVAGWPLGEGEIIGLGGHWLNLNEPGVVRRLLDEAVARGLVPTGNVVREVDGWPLFDAVAGEAP
;
A
#
# COMPACT_ATOMS: atom_id res chain seq x y z
N MET A 1 -19.00 0.90 -13.05
CA MET A 1 -17.74 1.64 -13.29
C MET A 1 -17.25 2.23 -11.97
N ARG A 2 -16.16 1.71 -11.37
CA ARG A 2 -15.52 2.37 -10.21
C ARG A 2 -14.93 3.70 -10.69
N ARG A 3 -15.29 4.82 -10.05
CA ARG A 3 -14.68 6.14 -10.35
C ARG A 3 -13.17 6.05 -10.05
N LYS A 4 -12.34 6.27 -11.08
CA LYS A 4 -10.91 6.59 -10.90
C LYS A 4 -10.83 7.81 -9.97
N GLY A 5 -10.13 7.67 -8.84
CA GLY A 5 -9.81 8.79 -7.94
C GLY A 5 -10.65 8.91 -6.65
N VAL A 6 -11.61 8.03 -6.37
CA VAL A 6 -12.28 8.03 -5.06
C VAL A 6 -11.37 7.34 -4.03
N LEU A 7 -10.89 8.12 -3.06
CA LEU A 7 -10.21 7.57 -1.89
C LEU A 7 -11.15 6.64 -1.15
N ARG A 8 -10.68 5.42 -0.88
CA ARG A 8 -11.40 4.41 -0.12
C ARG A 8 -11.20 4.69 1.37
N LYS A 9 -12.17 4.29 2.18
CA LYS A 9 -12.13 4.43 3.64
C LYS A 9 -11.73 3.11 4.28
N LEU A 10 -10.92 3.17 5.32
CA LEU A 10 -10.60 2.08 6.23
C LEU A 10 -10.72 2.64 7.65
N VAL A 11 -11.47 1.96 8.52
CA VAL A 11 -11.59 2.35 9.93
C VAL A 11 -10.71 1.41 10.76
N VAL A 12 -9.83 1.99 11.56
CA VAL A 12 -8.89 1.30 12.43
C VAL A 12 -9.08 1.86 13.83
N ASP A 13 -9.65 1.04 14.71
CA ASP A 13 -10.14 1.49 16.01
C ASP A 13 -11.11 2.67 15.78
N ASP A 14 -10.79 3.86 16.27
CA ASP A 14 -11.57 5.09 16.03
C ASP A 14 -10.95 6.02 14.97
N THR A 15 -9.84 5.61 14.34
CA THR A 15 -9.16 6.40 13.32
C THR A 15 -9.67 6.07 11.92
N VAL A 16 -10.18 7.08 11.22
CA VAL A 16 -10.54 6.96 9.81
C VAL A 16 -9.32 7.19 8.93
N TRP A 17 -8.93 6.16 8.18
CA TRP A 17 -7.90 6.21 7.16
C TRP A 17 -8.51 6.32 5.77
N LEU A 18 -7.89 7.15 4.94
CA LEU A 18 -8.19 7.30 3.53
C LEU A 18 -7.04 6.72 2.73
N TRP A 19 -7.36 5.87 1.76
CA TRP A 19 -6.35 5.20 0.97
C TRP A 19 -6.72 5.08 -0.51
N GLY A 20 -5.69 4.95 -1.33
CA GLY A 20 -5.83 4.71 -2.76
C GLY A 20 -4.51 4.20 -3.34
N ARG A 21 -4.60 3.50 -4.46
CA ARG A 21 -3.42 3.03 -5.19
C ARG A 21 -3.24 3.76 -6.52
N ARG A 22 -2.01 3.77 -7.00
CA ARG A 22 -1.66 4.30 -8.31
C ARG A 22 -0.55 3.47 -8.93
N HIS A 23 -0.82 2.92 -10.11
CA HIS A 23 0.20 2.37 -10.98
C HIS A 23 0.91 3.49 -11.77
N ARG A 24 2.21 3.36 -12.01
CA ARG A 24 2.99 4.27 -12.85
C ARG A 24 3.95 3.50 -13.76
N HIS A 25 3.96 3.90 -15.02
CA HIS A 25 4.96 3.58 -16.04
C HIS A 25 5.93 4.78 -16.25
N PRO A 26 7.13 4.57 -16.82
CA PRO A 26 7.68 3.30 -17.34
C PRO A 26 8.33 2.40 -16.29
N ASP A 27 8.63 2.90 -15.09
CA ASP A 27 9.34 2.15 -14.04
C ASP A 27 8.45 1.19 -13.24
N CYS A 28 7.38 0.68 -13.87
CA CYS A 28 6.33 -0.20 -13.36
C CYS A 28 6.30 -0.27 -11.83
N ARG A 29 5.65 0.71 -11.20
CA ARG A 29 5.49 0.75 -9.75
C ARG A 29 4.05 0.92 -9.34
N GLU A 30 3.67 0.25 -8.26
CA GLU A 30 2.43 0.50 -7.53
C GLU A 30 2.73 1.37 -6.32
N THR A 31 1.86 2.33 -6.04
CA THR A 31 1.97 3.20 -4.87
C THR A 31 0.68 3.13 -4.09
N LEU A 32 0.73 2.63 -2.85
CA LEU A 32 -0.36 2.71 -1.89
C LEU A 32 -0.20 3.99 -1.07
N SER A 33 -1.14 4.92 -1.24
CA SER A 33 -1.23 6.14 -0.44
C SER A 33 -2.16 5.92 0.75
N LEU A 34 -1.71 6.30 1.93
CA LEU A 34 -2.41 6.22 3.21
C LEU A 34 -2.34 7.58 3.91
N ARG A 35 -3.48 8.10 4.37
CA ARG A 35 -3.53 9.29 5.23
C ARG A 35 -4.69 9.19 6.20
N ARG A 36 -4.58 9.79 7.37
CA ARG A 36 -5.73 9.92 8.25
C ARG A 36 -6.69 10.99 7.70
N ALA A 37 -7.97 10.85 7.99
CA ALA A 37 -8.99 11.81 7.57
C ALA A 37 -8.88 13.14 8.33
N ASP A 38 -8.44 13.08 9.60
CA ASP A 38 -8.25 14.23 10.50
C ASP A 38 -6.94 14.99 10.25
N THR A 39 -5.90 14.32 9.71
CA THR A 39 -4.62 14.94 9.32
C THR A 39 -4.36 14.78 7.81
N PRO A 40 -5.12 15.47 6.94
CA PRO A 40 -5.08 15.24 5.50
C PRO A 40 -3.73 15.56 4.84
N HIS A 41 -2.90 16.39 5.49
CA HIS A 41 -1.58 16.80 5.00
C HIS A 41 -0.44 15.86 5.40
N ALA A 42 -0.70 14.90 6.31
CA ALA A 42 0.22 13.85 6.68
C ALA A 42 -0.09 12.60 5.84
N GLN A 43 0.78 12.25 4.89
CA GLN A 43 0.54 11.13 3.97
C GLN A 43 1.73 10.18 3.91
N LEU A 44 1.47 8.90 4.17
CA LEU A 44 2.38 7.81 3.89
C LEU A 44 2.15 7.30 2.45
N ARG A 45 3.23 7.03 1.73
CA ARG A 45 3.23 6.37 0.42
C ARG A 45 4.13 5.15 0.47
N LEU A 46 3.54 3.97 0.42
CA LEU A 46 4.27 2.73 0.23
C LEU A 46 4.48 2.51 -1.27
N VAL A 47 5.73 2.46 -1.70
CA VAL A 47 6.11 2.35 -3.10
C VAL A 47 6.65 0.95 -3.36
N PHE A 48 5.97 0.21 -4.22
CA PHE A 48 6.37 -1.12 -4.68
C PHE A 48 6.93 -0.99 -6.09
N ARG A 49 8.25 -1.07 -6.25
CA ARG A 49 8.91 -1.04 -7.56
C ARG A 49 9.06 -2.47 -8.09
N SER A 50 8.72 -2.71 -9.36
CA SER A 50 9.08 -3.98 -10.02
C SER A 50 10.60 -4.17 -10.03
N GLY A 51 11.05 -5.42 -9.92
CA GLY A 51 12.45 -5.80 -9.90
C GLY A 51 12.63 -7.31 -9.84
N GLU A 52 13.86 -7.77 -9.60
CA GLU A 52 14.15 -9.20 -9.49
C GLU A 52 13.29 -9.86 -8.39
N GLY A 53 12.50 -10.86 -8.78
CA GLY A 53 11.58 -11.55 -7.87
C GLY A 53 10.44 -10.69 -7.30
N ARG A 54 10.21 -9.50 -7.86
CA ARG A 54 9.20 -8.52 -7.44
C ARG A 54 8.39 -8.05 -8.65
N ALA A 55 7.12 -8.40 -8.70
CA ALA A 55 6.23 -7.97 -9.77
C ALA A 55 5.07 -7.12 -9.21
N VAL A 56 4.61 -6.15 -10.01
CA VAL A 56 3.47 -5.30 -9.66
C VAL A 56 2.51 -5.25 -10.84
N ALA A 57 1.26 -4.88 -10.55
CA ALA A 57 0.14 -4.80 -11.49
C ALA A 57 0.53 -4.37 -12.91
N GLY A 58 0.01 -5.06 -13.92
CA GLY A 58 0.45 -4.98 -15.31
C GLY A 58 0.49 -6.39 -15.90
N TRP A 59 0.35 -6.57 -17.22
CA TRP A 59 0.19 -7.90 -17.82
C TRP A 59 1.33 -8.88 -17.45
N PRO A 60 1.04 -10.09 -16.92
CA PRO A 60 -0.27 -10.74 -16.80
C PRO A 60 -1.02 -10.53 -15.46
N LEU A 61 -0.50 -9.72 -14.53
CA LEU A 61 -1.11 -9.44 -13.23
C LEU A 61 -2.35 -8.54 -13.32
N GLY A 62 -3.31 -8.83 -12.43
CA GLY A 62 -4.49 -8.02 -12.20
C GLY A 62 -4.18 -6.64 -11.62
N GLU A 63 -5.13 -5.72 -11.77
CA GLU A 63 -4.98 -4.35 -11.31
C GLU A 63 -4.78 -4.31 -9.78
N GLY A 64 -3.69 -3.74 -9.27
CA GLY A 64 -3.38 -3.64 -7.84
C GLY A 64 -2.78 -4.88 -7.19
N GLU A 65 -2.51 -5.94 -7.95
CA GLU A 65 -1.75 -7.09 -7.45
C GLU A 65 -0.26 -6.75 -7.35
N ILE A 66 0.39 -7.26 -6.31
CA ILE A 66 1.84 -7.24 -6.13
C ILE A 66 2.30 -8.63 -5.71
N ILE A 67 3.40 -9.11 -6.31
CA ILE A 67 4.00 -10.42 -6.06
C ILE A 67 5.41 -10.21 -5.55
N GLY A 68 5.75 -10.91 -4.47
CA GLY A 68 7.06 -10.89 -3.86
C GLY A 68 7.86 -12.17 -4.06
N LEU A 69 9.04 -12.19 -3.44
CA LEU A 69 9.89 -13.36 -3.38
C LEU A 69 9.13 -14.53 -2.73
N GLY A 70 9.33 -15.75 -3.24
CA GLY A 70 8.62 -16.95 -2.76
C GLY A 70 7.22 -17.17 -3.33
N GLY A 71 6.74 -16.31 -4.24
CA GLY A 71 5.48 -16.52 -4.96
C GLY A 71 4.22 -16.07 -4.20
N HIS A 72 4.40 -15.46 -3.02
CA HIS A 72 3.30 -14.81 -2.31
C HIS A 72 2.78 -13.62 -3.12
N TRP A 73 1.47 -13.38 -3.04
CA TRP A 73 0.81 -12.27 -3.71
C TRP A 73 -0.12 -11.54 -2.74
N LEU A 74 -0.18 -10.22 -2.86
CA LEU A 74 -1.09 -9.37 -2.11
C LEU A 74 -1.87 -8.48 -3.09
N ASN A 75 -3.14 -8.23 -2.80
CA ASN A 75 -3.98 -7.36 -3.60
C ASN A 75 -4.22 -6.04 -2.88
N LEU A 76 -3.63 -4.95 -3.37
CA LEU A 76 -3.79 -3.61 -2.83
C LEU A 76 -5.21 -3.05 -3.00
N ASN A 77 -6.14 -3.76 -3.64
CA ASN A 77 -7.55 -3.41 -3.62
C ASN A 77 -8.30 -3.94 -2.39
N GLU A 78 -7.72 -4.89 -1.66
CA GLU A 78 -8.38 -5.54 -0.54
C GLU A 78 -8.17 -4.75 0.75
N PRO A 79 -9.25 -4.33 1.43
CA PRO A 79 -9.13 -3.60 2.69
C PRO A 79 -8.32 -4.35 3.76
N GLY A 80 -8.42 -5.68 3.81
CA GLY A 80 -7.66 -6.51 4.76
C GLY A 80 -6.15 -6.50 4.51
N VAL A 81 -5.72 -6.51 3.24
CA VAL A 81 -4.31 -6.35 2.87
C VAL A 81 -3.82 -4.95 3.25
N VAL A 82 -4.60 -3.93 2.94
CA VAL A 82 -4.26 -2.53 3.28
C VAL A 82 -4.18 -2.34 4.79
N ARG A 83 -5.06 -3.00 5.57
CA ARG A 83 -5.02 -2.98 7.03
C ARG A 83 -3.71 -3.57 7.56
N ARG A 84 -3.34 -4.79 7.14
CA ARG A 84 -2.09 -5.43 7.59
C ARG A 84 -0.85 -4.61 7.25
N LEU A 85 -0.78 -4.05 6.03
CA LEU A 85 0.31 -3.14 5.64
C LEU A 85 0.34 -1.86 6.48
N LEU A 86 -0.83 -1.32 6.85
CA LEU A 86 -0.93 -0.16 7.73
C LEU A 86 -0.47 -0.49 9.14
N ASP A 87 -0.87 -1.64 9.69
CA ASP A 87 -0.47 -2.08 11.03
C ASP A 87 1.07 -2.23 11.11
N GLU A 88 1.67 -2.86 10.11
CA GLU A 88 3.13 -2.96 10.00
C GLU A 88 3.80 -1.58 9.87
N ALA A 89 3.21 -0.67 9.10
CA ALA A 89 3.73 0.69 8.98
C ALA A 89 3.66 1.47 10.30
N VAL A 90 2.60 1.28 11.08
CA VAL A 90 2.43 1.88 12.40
C VAL A 90 3.42 1.28 13.39
N ALA A 91 3.56 -0.05 13.44
CA ALA A 91 4.51 -0.75 14.29
C ALA A 91 5.96 -0.30 14.06
N ARG A 92 6.29 0.05 12.80
CA ARG A 92 7.62 0.56 12.41
C ARG A 92 7.79 2.08 12.51
N GLY A 93 6.78 2.82 12.99
CA GLY A 93 6.85 4.28 13.10
C GLY A 93 6.98 5.00 11.75
N LEU A 94 6.43 4.42 10.68
CA LEU A 94 6.54 4.95 9.32
C LEU A 94 5.50 6.03 9.01
N VAL A 95 4.40 6.07 9.76
CA VAL A 95 3.37 7.10 9.60
C VAL A 95 3.96 8.47 9.92
N PRO A 96 3.96 9.43 8.97
CA PRO A 96 4.50 10.76 9.23
C PRO A 96 3.63 11.54 10.21
N THR A 97 4.27 12.36 11.04
CA THR A 97 3.63 13.40 11.85
C THR A 97 3.85 14.77 11.19
N GLY A 98 2.80 15.59 11.09
CA GLY A 98 2.87 16.93 10.50
C GLY A 98 2.57 16.97 8.99
N ASN A 99 2.78 18.14 8.38
CA ASN A 99 2.37 18.41 6.99
C ASN A 99 3.40 17.90 5.97
N VAL A 100 3.68 16.59 5.98
CA VAL A 100 4.67 15.96 5.11
C VAL A 100 4.14 14.71 4.42
N VAL A 101 4.59 14.51 3.19
CA VAL A 101 4.44 13.25 2.45
C VAL A 101 5.71 12.43 2.65
N ARG A 102 5.59 11.24 3.22
CA ARG A 102 6.71 10.30 3.40
C ARG A 102 6.56 9.13 2.43
N GLU A 103 7.52 8.98 1.53
CA GLU A 103 7.61 7.82 0.65
C GLU A 103 8.54 6.77 1.28
N VAL A 104 8.12 5.52 1.27
CA VAL A 104 8.85 4.38 1.85
C VAL A 104 8.79 3.21 0.88
N ASP A 105 9.85 2.42 0.81
CA ASP A 105 9.84 1.15 0.09
C ASP A 105 8.84 0.19 0.76
N GLY A 106 7.88 -0.31 -0.02
CA GLY A 106 6.80 -1.17 0.47
C GLY A 106 7.21 -2.64 0.64
N TRP A 107 8.29 -3.09 -0.02
CA TRP A 107 8.68 -4.51 -0.03
C TRP A 107 9.00 -5.10 1.36
N PRO A 108 9.70 -4.39 2.26
CA PRO A 108 9.93 -4.91 3.62
C PRO A 108 8.65 -5.08 4.45
N LEU A 109 7.58 -4.36 4.13
CA LEU A 109 6.26 -4.52 4.79
C LEU A 109 5.48 -5.65 4.12
N PHE A 110 5.58 -5.78 2.79
CA PHE A 110 5.06 -6.93 2.06
C PHE A 110 5.60 -8.24 2.65
N ASP A 111 6.91 -8.34 2.86
CA ASP A 111 7.53 -9.59 3.31
C ASP A 111 7.06 -10.00 4.71
N ALA A 112 6.87 -9.04 5.61
CA ALA A 112 6.31 -9.31 6.92
C ALA A 112 4.86 -9.81 6.81
N VAL A 113 4.01 -9.09 6.06
CA VAL A 113 2.59 -9.44 5.90
C VAL A 113 2.38 -10.75 5.12
N ALA A 114 3.27 -11.09 4.19
CA ALA A 114 3.21 -12.30 3.38
C ALA A 114 3.79 -13.53 4.11
N GLY A 115 4.75 -13.32 5.01
CA GLY A 115 5.32 -14.37 5.86
C GLY A 115 4.43 -14.76 7.05
N GLU A 116 3.49 -13.90 7.42
CA GLU A 116 2.37 -14.25 8.30
C GLU A 116 1.40 -15.17 7.54
N ALA A 117 1.64 -16.48 7.61
CA ALA A 117 0.62 -17.46 7.27
C ALA A 117 -0.63 -17.22 8.16
N PRO A 118 -1.85 -17.38 7.62
CA PRO A 118 -3.08 -17.24 8.40
C PRO A 118 -3.17 -18.26 9.56
#